data_AF-A0A2V8DY76-F1
#
_entry.id   AF-A0A2V8DY76-F1
#
_cell.length_a   1.000
_cell.length_b   1.000
_cell.length_c   1.000
_cell.angle_alpha   90.00
_cell.angle_beta   90.00
_cell.angle_gamma   90.00
#
_symmetry.space_group_name_H-M   'P 1'
#
loop_
_entity.id
_entity.type
_entity.pdbx_description
1 polymer ?
#
loop_
_entity_poly.entity_id
_entity_poly.type
_entity_poly.pdbx_seq_one_letter_code
_entity_poly.pdbx_strand_id
1 'polypeptide(L)'
;SGHRGTSLAGTFNEAHVVAIPQAICDYRRQAGTNGPLFIGKDTHALSQPAFETSLEVLAANAVDVLIDSADYTPTPVVSHAILTYNRGRTTGLADGIVITPSHNPPEDGGFKYNPSHGGPADTDVTRWIENAAKRLLSSSLEKVPRIAYERARRAPTTRTHDYVGGYVNDLNAVARVIAHDVVRGQREGVASLQLDSILRKGADAYLRSGQIRHDGDSPANRLRRRPYVFDGPQMIGEIAVREVESSDVHSRGNHLLENRGRTGGRTDRGHDFGSVKRKGHRSLLSAVAMRRARSGSL
;
A
#
# COMPACT_ATOMS: atom_id res chain seq x y z
N SER A 1 -6.60 4.71 -0.52
CA SER A 1 -5.45 3.82 -0.85
C SER A 1 -4.56 3.60 0.38
N GLY A 2 -5.14 3.28 1.54
CA GLY A 2 -4.38 3.21 2.79
C GLY A 2 -3.93 4.56 3.34
N HIS A 3 -3.08 4.52 4.36
CA HIS A 3 -2.45 5.70 4.99
C HIS A 3 -1.11 6.01 4.31
N ARG A 4 -0.79 7.30 4.13
CA ARG A 4 0.46 7.78 3.56
C ARG A 4 0.91 9.04 4.30
N GLY A 5 2.21 9.29 4.27
CA GLY A 5 2.81 10.49 4.81
C GLY A 5 4.32 10.39 4.83
N THR A 6 4.97 11.34 5.49
CA THR A 6 6.42 11.38 5.66
C THR A 6 6.78 11.51 7.14
N SER A 7 7.90 10.91 7.52
CA SER A 7 8.39 10.94 8.91
C SER A 7 8.80 12.35 9.35
N LEU A 8 9.30 13.16 8.42
CA LEU A 8 9.77 14.53 8.69
C LEU A 8 8.64 15.51 8.98
N ALA A 9 7.44 15.25 8.45
CA ALA A 9 6.24 16.03 8.72
C ALA A 9 5.39 15.47 9.87
N GLY A 10 5.84 14.39 10.51
CA GLY A 10 5.08 13.75 11.58
C GLY A 10 3.82 13.02 11.08
N THR A 11 3.73 12.68 9.78
CA THR A 11 2.55 12.09 9.16
C THR A 11 2.73 10.61 8.78
N PHE A 12 3.92 10.04 9.02
CA PHE A 12 4.20 8.61 8.93
C PHE A 12 5.39 8.25 9.82
N ASN A 13 5.11 7.72 11.02
CA ASN A 13 6.09 7.47 12.08
C ASN A 13 5.71 6.20 12.83
N GLU A 14 6.59 5.70 13.69
CA GLU A 14 6.37 4.47 14.47
C GLU A 14 4.99 4.44 15.14
N ALA A 15 4.54 5.55 15.74
CA ALA A 15 3.22 5.63 16.38
C ALA A 15 2.07 5.22 15.43
N HIS A 16 2.12 5.67 14.18
CA HIS A 16 1.15 5.31 13.14
C HIS A 16 1.25 3.80 12.81
N VAL A 17 2.47 3.29 12.66
CA VAL A 17 2.73 1.89 12.31
C VAL A 17 2.52 0.93 13.49
N VAL A 18 2.44 1.41 14.73
CA VAL A 18 1.97 0.59 15.86
C VAL A 18 0.45 0.52 15.83
N ALA A 19 -0.21 1.66 15.62
CA ALA A 19 -1.66 1.77 15.68
C ALA A 19 -2.38 1.04 14.53
N ILE A 20 -1.88 1.15 13.30
CA ILE A 20 -2.56 0.60 12.12
C ILE A 20 -2.60 -0.95 12.12
N PRO A 21 -1.50 -1.69 12.32
CA PRO A 21 -1.53 -3.15 12.41
C PRO A 21 -2.35 -3.66 13.59
N GLN A 22 -2.35 -2.95 14.74
CA GLN A 22 -3.22 -3.31 15.86
C GLN A 22 -4.70 -3.15 15.48
N ALA A 23 -5.06 -2.03 14.85
CA ALA A 23 -6.40 -1.82 14.32
C ALA A 23 -6.78 -2.91 13.30
N ILE A 24 -5.86 -3.33 12.43
CA ILE A 24 -6.09 -4.46 11.52
C ILE A 24 -6.33 -5.76 12.29
N CYS A 25 -5.55 -6.06 13.34
CA CYS A 25 -5.80 -7.24 14.18
C CYS A 25 -7.20 -7.23 14.79
N ASP A 26 -7.65 -6.07 15.29
CA ASP A 26 -8.97 -5.90 15.88
C ASP A 26 -10.08 -6.05 14.82
N TYR A 27 -9.87 -5.50 13.62
CA TYR A 27 -10.79 -5.65 12.49
C TYR A 27 -10.91 -7.12 12.07
N ARG A 28 -9.79 -7.83 11.93
CA ARG A 28 -9.76 -9.26 11.57
C ARG A 28 -10.57 -10.10 12.55
N ARG A 29 -10.43 -9.84 13.86
CA ARG A 29 -11.24 -10.51 14.90
C ARG A 29 -12.72 -10.21 14.74
N GLN A 30 -13.09 -8.95 14.51
CA GLN A 30 -14.48 -8.55 14.32
C GLN A 30 -15.09 -9.17 13.06
N ALA A 31 -14.34 -9.23 11.97
CA ALA A 31 -14.77 -9.77 10.68
C ALA A 31 -14.72 -11.30 10.60
N GLY A 32 -14.15 -11.97 11.61
CA GLY A 32 -13.95 -13.43 11.59
C GLY A 32 -12.85 -13.92 10.65
N THR A 33 -11.94 -13.03 10.23
CA THR A 33 -10.79 -13.39 9.38
C THR A 33 -9.70 -14.03 10.24
N ASN A 34 -9.56 -15.35 10.11
CA ASN A 34 -8.66 -16.16 10.95
C ASN A 34 -7.63 -16.98 10.15
N GLY A 35 -7.50 -16.75 8.85
CA GLY A 35 -6.41 -17.30 8.04
C GLY A 35 -5.09 -16.54 8.21
N PRO A 36 -4.08 -16.87 7.39
CA PRO A 36 -2.80 -16.16 7.41
C PRO A 36 -2.92 -14.76 6.83
N LEU A 37 -2.06 -13.85 7.28
CA LEU A 37 -1.91 -12.51 6.75
C LEU A 37 -0.64 -12.44 5.90
N PHE A 38 -0.79 -12.17 4.60
CA PHE A 38 0.30 -11.90 3.68
C PHE A 38 0.78 -10.47 3.85
N ILE A 39 2.06 -10.24 4.13
CA ILE A 39 2.64 -8.89 4.22
C ILE A 39 3.81 -8.73 3.26
N GLY A 40 3.75 -7.66 2.47
CA GLY A 40 4.79 -7.28 1.53
C GLY A 40 5.20 -5.82 1.70
N LYS A 41 6.45 -5.50 1.34
CA LYS A 41 6.99 -4.14 1.34
C LYS A 41 7.65 -3.79 0.01
N ASP A 42 7.64 -2.52 -0.34
CA ASP A 42 8.45 -1.97 -1.43
C ASP A 42 9.82 -1.47 -0.92
N THR A 43 10.52 -0.75 -1.79
CA THR A 43 11.89 -0.28 -1.59
C THR A 43 12.00 1.12 -0.97
N HIS A 44 10.89 1.77 -0.60
CA HIS A 44 10.96 3.10 0.05
C HIS A 44 11.65 3.01 1.41
N ALA A 45 12.35 4.07 1.81
CA ALA A 45 13.12 4.10 3.05
C ALA A 45 12.26 3.83 4.30
N LEU A 46 11.02 4.34 4.30
CA LEU A 46 10.07 4.14 5.41
C LEU A 46 9.39 2.77 5.41
N SER A 47 9.53 1.98 4.34
CA SER A 47 8.88 0.67 4.23
C SER A 47 9.53 -0.40 5.11
N GLN A 48 10.86 -0.36 5.27
CA GLN A 48 11.59 -1.28 6.16
C GLN A 48 11.19 -1.11 7.64
N PRO A 49 11.33 0.08 8.27
CA PRO A 49 10.93 0.25 9.67
C PRO A 49 9.42 0.02 9.86
N ALA A 50 8.61 0.32 8.84
CA ALA A 50 7.19 0.06 8.91
C ALA A 50 6.88 -1.45 8.93
N PHE A 51 7.60 -2.23 8.12
CA PHE A 51 7.49 -3.68 8.07
C PHE A 51 7.89 -4.32 9.40
N GLU A 52 9.02 -3.92 9.95
CA GLU A 52 9.53 -4.46 11.22
C GLU A 52 8.53 -4.21 12.34
N THR A 53 8.10 -2.95 12.52
CA THR A 53 7.10 -2.56 13.53
C THR A 53 5.78 -3.31 13.35
N SER A 54 5.35 -3.53 12.12
CA SER A 54 4.13 -4.31 11.84
C SER A 54 4.27 -5.75 12.29
N LEU A 55 5.42 -6.38 12.01
CA LEU A 55 5.67 -7.76 12.38
C LEU A 55 5.68 -7.92 13.92
N GLU A 56 6.24 -6.96 14.65
CA GLU A 56 6.21 -6.92 16.11
C GLU A 56 4.78 -6.97 16.68
N VAL A 57 3.89 -6.14 16.14
CA VAL A 57 2.49 -6.07 16.57
C VAL A 57 1.73 -7.34 16.16
N LEU A 58 1.87 -7.77 14.90
CA LEU A 58 1.17 -8.93 14.35
C LEU A 58 1.54 -10.21 15.10
N ALA A 59 2.83 -10.45 15.33
CA ALA A 59 3.30 -11.63 16.06
C ALA A 59 2.89 -11.58 17.54
N ALA A 60 2.91 -10.42 18.19
CA ALA A 60 2.41 -10.28 19.56
C ALA A 60 0.90 -10.53 19.68
N ASN A 61 0.14 -10.29 18.61
CA ASN A 61 -1.28 -10.63 18.51
C ASN A 61 -1.54 -12.09 18.07
N ALA A 62 -0.49 -12.91 17.94
CA ALA A 62 -0.54 -14.30 17.47
C ALA A 62 -1.19 -14.46 16.08
N VAL A 63 -1.02 -13.47 15.21
CA VAL A 63 -1.41 -13.57 13.80
C VAL A 63 -0.40 -14.45 13.07
N ASP A 64 -0.89 -15.44 12.32
CA ASP A 64 -0.07 -16.16 11.35
C ASP A 64 0.30 -15.23 10.19
N VAL A 65 1.57 -14.87 10.08
CA VAL A 65 2.09 -13.92 9.09
C VAL A 65 2.94 -14.65 8.05
N LEU A 66 2.70 -14.35 6.78
CA LEU A 66 3.50 -14.80 5.64
C LEU A 66 4.31 -13.63 5.08
N ILE A 67 5.63 -13.71 5.21
CA ILE A 67 6.59 -12.70 4.77
C ILE A 67 7.36 -13.19 3.54
N ASP A 68 7.89 -12.27 2.74
CA ASP A 68 8.62 -12.64 1.52
C ASP A 68 9.96 -13.34 1.82
N SER A 69 10.29 -14.36 1.02
CA SER A 69 11.62 -14.97 0.99
C SER A 69 12.68 -14.10 0.30
N ALA A 70 12.28 -13.17 -0.56
CA ALA A 70 13.14 -12.30 -1.38
C ALA A 70 13.16 -10.82 -0.93
N ASP A 71 12.62 -10.54 0.27
CA ASP A 71 12.62 -9.25 0.98
C ASP A 71 11.73 -8.11 0.42
N TYR A 72 11.50 -8.03 -0.90
CA TYR A 72 10.60 -7.02 -1.50
C TYR A 72 9.52 -7.65 -2.35
N THR A 73 8.30 -7.13 -2.20
CA THR A 73 7.10 -7.74 -2.81
C THR A 73 6.31 -6.70 -3.61
N PRO A 74 6.19 -6.85 -4.94
CA PRO A 74 5.32 -5.99 -5.72
C PRO A 74 3.86 -6.11 -5.24
N THR A 75 3.13 -4.99 -5.20
CA THR A 75 1.72 -4.96 -4.77
C THR A 75 0.83 -6.04 -5.40
N PRO A 76 0.83 -6.28 -6.73
CA PRO A 76 -0.06 -7.29 -7.32
C PRO A 76 0.25 -8.71 -6.85
N VAL A 77 1.48 -8.97 -6.40
CA VAL A 77 1.90 -10.29 -5.94
C VAL A 77 1.29 -10.64 -4.58
N VAL A 78 1.10 -9.66 -3.70
CA VAL A 78 0.34 -9.86 -2.44
C VAL A 78 -1.13 -10.18 -2.73
N SER A 79 -1.77 -9.42 -3.63
CA SER A 79 -3.14 -9.68 -4.06
C SER A 79 -3.30 -11.07 -4.68
N HIS A 80 -2.35 -11.47 -5.53
CA HIS A 80 -2.32 -12.81 -6.12
C HIS A 80 -2.18 -13.90 -5.05
N ALA A 81 -1.29 -13.74 -4.07
CA ALA A 81 -1.11 -14.70 -2.98
C ALA A 81 -2.41 -14.89 -2.16
N ILE A 82 -3.12 -13.79 -1.84
CA ILE A 82 -4.42 -13.83 -1.16
C ILE A 82 -5.45 -14.60 -2.00
N LEU A 83 -5.62 -14.24 -3.28
CA LEU A 83 -6.59 -14.87 -4.17
C LEU A 83 -6.31 -16.36 -4.38
N THR A 84 -5.05 -16.72 -4.56
CA THR A 84 -4.61 -18.11 -4.73
C THR A 84 -4.82 -18.90 -3.44
N TYR A 85 -4.50 -18.32 -2.29
CA TYR A 85 -4.78 -18.95 -1.00
C TYR A 85 -6.30 -19.07 -0.76
N ASN A 86 -7.13 -18.09 -1.12
CA ASN A 86 -8.55 -18.15 -0.81
C ASN A 86 -9.38 -18.97 -1.81
N ARG A 87 -8.80 -19.36 -2.95
CA ARG A 87 -9.50 -20.13 -3.98
C ARG A 87 -10.11 -21.42 -3.39
N GLY A 88 -11.44 -21.53 -3.48
CA GLY A 88 -12.20 -22.68 -2.99
C GLY A 88 -12.35 -22.78 -1.46
N ARG A 89 -11.86 -21.79 -0.71
CA ARG A 89 -12.00 -21.75 0.76
C ARG A 89 -13.20 -20.90 1.16
N THR A 90 -13.89 -21.30 2.23
CA THR A 90 -14.98 -20.55 2.86
C THR A 90 -14.67 -20.15 4.31
N THR A 91 -13.66 -20.77 4.92
CA THR A 91 -13.17 -20.51 6.27
C THR A 91 -11.65 -20.43 6.27
N GLY A 92 -11.04 -19.80 7.28
CA GLY A 92 -9.58 -19.65 7.32
C GLY A 92 -9.07 -18.76 6.21
N LEU A 93 -9.85 -17.76 5.78
CA LEU A 93 -9.49 -16.89 4.66
C LEU A 93 -8.29 -16.03 5.02
N ALA A 94 -7.36 -15.95 4.09
CA ALA A 94 -6.22 -15.05 4.15
C ALA A 94 -6.60 -13.63 3.75
N ASP A 95 -5.78 -12.69 4.18
CA ASP A 95 -5.83 -11.28 3.86
C ASP A 95 -4.40 -10.74 3.76
N GLY A 96 -4.21 -9.43 3.62
CA GLY A 96 -2.86 -8.91 3.56
C GLY A 96 -2.64 -7.42 3.76
N ILE A 97 -1.37 -7.08 3.92
CA ILE A 97 -0.85 -5.74 4.10
C ILE A 97 0.19 -5.46 3.01
N VAL A 98 0.12 -4.27 2.43
CA VAL A 98 1.12 -3.80 1.47
C VAL A 98 1.71 -2.48 1.97
N ILE A 99 3.00 -2.49 2.25
CA ILE A 99 3.74 -1.33 2.74
C ILE A 99 4.40 -0.66 1.54
N THR A 100 3.73 0.37 1.05
CA THR A 100 4.15 1.12 -0.15
C THR A 100 3.40 2.45 -0.26
N PRO A 101 4.10 3.57 -0.47
CA PRO A 101 3.47 4.79 -0.92
C PRO A 101 3.28 4.82 -2.45
N SER A 102 3.67 3.76 -3.18
CA SER A 102 3.62 3.61 -4.65
C SER A 102 4.62 4.52 -5.36
N HIS A 103 4.18 5.46 -6.18
CA HIS A 103 5.03 6.37 -6.96
C HIS A 103 5.32 7.70 -6.25
N ASN A 104 4.96 7.79 -4.97
CA ASN A 104 5.22 8.96 -4.14
C ASN A 104 6.74 9.19 -3.96
N PRO A 105 7.15 10.43 -3.60
CA PRO A 105 8.55 10.77 -3.36
C PRO A 105 9.28 9.83 -2.35
N PRO A 106 10.62 9.73 -2.40
CA PRO A 106 11.38 8.79 -1.56
C PRO A 106 11.21 8.96 -0.04
N GLU A 107 10.88 10.17 0.41
CA GLU A 107 10.65 10.53 1.81
C GLU A 107 9.29 10.06 2.35
N ASP A 108 8.40 9.58 1.47
CA ASP A 108 7.08 9.10 1.85
C ASP A 108 7.11 7.62 2.27
N GLY A 109 6.19 7.28 3.15
CA GLY A 109 5.84 5.92 3.55
C GLY A 109 4.35 5.69 3.29
N GLY A 110 3.97 4.42 3.14
CA GLY A 110 2.58 4.07 2.86
C GLY A 110 2.19 2.72 3.43
N PHE A 111 0.92 2.58 3.78
CA PHE A 111 0.39 1.40 4.45
C PHE A 111 -1.02 1.08 3.94
N LYS A 112 -1.21 -0.10 3.36
CA LYS A 112 -2.49 -0.54 2.79
C LYS A 112 -2.91 -1.88 3.38
N TYR A 113 -4.22 -2.08 3.50
CA TYR A 113 -4.84 -3.35 3.86
C TYR A 113 -5.67 -3.86 2.69
N ASN A 114 -5.51 -5.15 2.39
CA ASN A 114 -6.24 -5.89 1.37
C ASN A 114 -7.04 -7.00 2.08
N PRO A 115 -8.38 -6.94 2.10
CA PRO A 115 -9.21 -7.99 2.67
C PRO A 115 -9.15 -9.30 1.88
N SER A 116 -9.97 -10.28 2.26
CA SER A 116 -9.94 -11.64 1.68
C SER A 116 -10.25 -11.75 0.19
N HIS A 117 -10.87 -10.73 -0.41
CA HIS A 117 -11.04 -10.65 -1.86
C HIS A 117 -9.77 -10.20 -2.60
N GLY A 118 -8.66 -9.95 -1.89
CA GLY A 118 -7.34 -9.64 -2.45
C GLY A 118 -7.19 -8.23 -3.04
N GLY A 119 -8.30 -7.50 -3.22
CA GLY A 119 -8.31 -6.11 -3.68
C GLY A 119 -8.05 -5.10 -2.55
N PRO A 120 -7.98 -3.80 -2.87
CA PRO A 120 -7.92 -2.76 -1.85
C PRO A 120 -9.17 -2.78 -0.98
N ALA A 121 -9.02 -2.53 0.33
CA ALA A 121 -10.15 -2.44 1.25
C ALA A 121 -11.15 -1.34 0.86
N ASP A 122 -12.44 -1.66 0.99
CA ASP A 122 -13.55 -0.74 0.79
C ASP A 122 -13.58 0.39 1.83
N THR A 123 -14.38 1.43 1.55
CA THR A 123 -14.40 2.66 2.38
C THR A 123 -14.90 2.44 3.80
N ASP A 124 -15.79 1.49 4.02
CA ASP A 124 -16.29 1.10 5.34
C ASP A 124 -15.19 0.43 6.17
N VAL A 125 -14.43 -0.50 5.57
CA VAL A 125 -13.29 -1.18 6.18
C VAL A 125 -12.17 -0.18 6.50
N THR A 126 -11.79 0.64 5.53
CA THR A 126 -10.72 1.63 5.74
C THR A 126 -11.12 2.67 6.80
N ARG A 127 -12.37 3.14 6.82
CA ARG A 127 -12.89 4.05 7.86
C ARG A 127 -12.91 3.40 9.23
N TRP A 128 -13.26 2.12 9.33
CA TRP A 128 -13.24 1.39 10.59
C TRP A 128 -11.82 1.32 11.16
N ILE A 129 -10.85 0.91 10.34
CA ILE A 129 -9.43 0.79 10.71
C ILE A 129 -8.86 2.16 11.08
N GLU A 130 -9.16 3.19 10.28
CA GLU A 130 -8.72 4.57 10.54
C GLU A 130 -9.22 5.07 11.90
N ASN A 131 -10.50 4.88 12.20
CA ASN A 131 -11.09 5.30 13.47
C ASN A 131 -10.49 4.54 14.66
N ALA A 132 -10.24 3.23 14.51
CA ALA A 132 -9.56 2.43 15.52
C ALA A 132 -8.12 2.90 15.77
N ALA A 133 -7.34 3.12 14.70
CA ALA A 133 -5.98 3.63 14.80
C ALA A 133 -5.92 5.02 15.44
N LYS A 134 -6.84 5.94 15.08
CA LYS A 134 -6.95 7.26 15.71
C LYS A 134 -7.22 7.18 17.21
N ARG A 135 -8.09 6.27 17.65
CA ARG A 135 -8.36 6.04 19.09
C ARG A 135 -7.13 5.53 19.83
N LEU A 136 -6.37 4.62 19.21
CA LEU A 136 -5.10 4.12 19.77
C LEU A 136 -4.08 5.26 19.91
N LEU A 137 -3.95 6.11 18.88
CA LEU A 137 -3.07 7.28 18.91
C LEU A 137 -3.48 8.32 19.97
N SER A 138 -4.78 8.53 20.20
CA SER A 138 -5.27 9.52 21.18
C SER A 138 -5.25 9.04 22.63
N SER A 139 -5.10 7.74 22.88
CA SER A 139 -5.13 7.15 24.21
C SER A 139 -3.71 6.87 24.71
N SER A 140 -3.22 5.65 24.54
CA SER A 140 -1.82 5.30 24.79
C SER A 140 -1.46 4.04 23.99
N LEU A 141 -0.37 4.13 23.23
CA LEU A 141 0.18 2.99 22.47
C LEU A 141 0.90 1.98 23.37
N GLU A 142 1.16 2.29 24.64
CA GLU A 142 1.83 1.39 25.58
C GLU A 142 1.05 0.09 25.82
N LYS A 143 -0.26 0.13 25.60
CA LYS A 143 -1.15 -1.04 25.74
C LYS A 143 -1.21 -1.90 24.48
N VAL A 144 -0.62 -1.45 23.37
CA VAL A 144 -0.57 -2.25 22.13
C VAL A 144 0.45 -3.37 22.33
N PRO A 145 0.03 -4.66 22.26
CA PRO A 145 0.95 -5.77 22.42
C PRO A 145 2.02 -5.73 21.31
N ARG A 146 3.27 -5.75 21.72
CA ARG A 146 4.46 -5.77 20.86
C ARG A 146 5.51 -6.69 21.45
N ILE A 147 6.29 -7.31 20.57
CA ILE A 147 7.51 -8.05 20.92
C ILE A 147 8.63 -7.55 20.01
N ALA A 148 9.89 -7.62 20.46
CA ALA A 148 11.02 -7.17 19.64
C ALA A 148 11.05 -7.87 18.27
N TYR A 149 11.39 -7.12 17.21
CA TYR A 149 11.41 -7.59 15.83
C TYR A 149 12.11 -8.94 15.64
N GLU A 150 13.28 -9.12 16.25
CA GLU A 150 14.05 -10.35 16.20
C GLU A 150 13.27 -11.57 16.72
N ARG A 151 12.45 -11.38 17.77
CA ARG A 151 11.56 -12.41 18.29
C ARG A 151 10.34 -12.59 17.40
N ALA A 152 9.79 -11.51 16.85
CA ALA A 152 8.66 -11.55 15.92
C ALA A 152 9.00 -12.32 14.63
N ARG A 153 10.19 -12.09 14.07
CA ARG A 153 10.71 -12.75 12.87
C ARG A 153 10.91 -14.25 13.05
N ARG A 154 11.21 -14.69 14.28
CA ARG A 154 11.38 -16.10 14.66
C ARG A 154 10.17 -16.69 15.36
N ALA A 155 9.06 -15.95 15.45
CA ALA A 155 7.86 -16.44 16.11
C ALA A 155 7.29 -17.65 15.34
N PRO A 156 6.70 -18.65 16.01
CA PRO A 156 6.08 -19.79 15.34
C PRO A 156 4.98 -19.39 14.34
N THR A 157 4.38 -18.22 14.53
CA THR A 157 3.35 -17.65 13.65
C THR A 157 3.92 -16.96 12.42
N THR A 158 5.24 -16.72 12.34
CA THR A 158 5.88 -16.03 11.21
C THR A 158 6.57 -17.04 10.29
N ARG A 159 6.17 -17.09 9.02
CA ARG A 159 6.72 -18.00 8.02
C ARG A 159 7.06 -17.27 6.72
N THR A 160 8.02 -17.80 5.98
CA THR A 160 8.36 -17.28 4.64
C THR A 160 7.43 -17.83 3.57
N HIS A 161 7.20 -17.04 2.53
CA HIS A 161 6.42 -17.40 1.35
C HIS A 161 7.14 -16.92 0.09
N ASP A 162 7.21 -17.79 -0.93
CA ASP A 162 7.75 -17.45 -2.25
C ASP A 162 6.67 -16.77 -3.10
N TYR A 163 6.52 -15.46 -2.87
CA TYR A 163 5.57 -14.60 -3.56
C TYR A 163 5.84 -14.57 -5.07
N VAL A 164 7.09 -14.37 -5.46
CA VAL A 164 7.48 -14.15 -6.87
C VAL A 164 7.37 -15.45 -7.66
N GLY A 165 7.88 -16.57 -7.14
CA GLY A 165 7.82 -17.84 -7.85
C GLY A 165 6.39 -18.29 -8.11
N GLY A 166 5.49 -18.15 -7.13
CA GLY A 166 4.07 -18.44 -7.29
C GLY A 166 3.42 -17.60 -8.40
N TYR A 167 3.67 -16.29 -8.40
CA TYR A 167 3.13 -15.37 -9.40
C TYR A 167 3.64 -15.64 -10.82
N VAL A 168 4.95 -15.84 -10.99
CA VAL A 168 5.57 -16.11 -12.31
C VAL A 168 5.07 -17.43 -12.89
N ASN A 169 4.92 -18.47 -12.07
CA ASN A 169 4.41 -19.76 -12.52
C ASN A 169 2.97 -19.67 -13.04
N ASP A 170 2.11 -18.93 -12.36
CA ASP A 170 0.72 -18.73 -12.79
C ASP A 170 0.62 -17.86 -14.05
N LEU A 171 1.45 -16.83 -14.20
CA LEU A 171 1.53 -16.06 -15.45
C LEU A 171 1.91 -16.94 -16.64
N ASN A 172 2.88 -17.85 -16.45
CA ASN A 172 3.26 -18.81 -17.49
C ASN A 172 2.10 -19.75 -17.84
N ALA A 173 1.29 -20.17 -16.87
CA ALA A 173 0.11 -20.98 -17.13
C ALA A 173 -0.94 -20.21 -17.96
N VAL A 174 -1.22 -18.95 -17.62
CA VAL A 174 -2.14 -18.09 -18.39
C VAL A 174 -1.63 -17.88 -19.82
N ALA A 175 -0.34 -17.59 -19.99
CA ALA A 175 0.27 -17.42 -21.30
C ALA A 175 0.16 -18.69 -22.16
N ARG A 176 0.30 -19.88 -21.56
CA ARG A 176 0.12 -21.17 -22.26
C ARG A 176 -1.34 -21.41 -22.68
N VAL A 177 -2.31 -21.06 -21.84
CA VAL A 177 -3.73 -21.16 -22.20
C VAL A 177 -4.05 -20.22 -23.37
N ILE A 178 -3.60 -18.97 -23.31
CA ILE A 178 -3.77 -18.02 -24.42
C ILE A 178 -3.10 -18.56 -25.69
N ALA A 179 -1.87 -19.07 -25.59
CA ALA A 179 -1.17 -19.67 -26.73
C ALA A 179 -1.95 -20.85 -27.32
N HIS A 180 -2.52 -21.69 -26.46
CA HIS A 180 -3.30 -22.85 -26.87
C HIS A 180 -4.65 -22.46 -27.49
N ASP A 181 -5.32 -21.45 -26.94
CA ASP A 181 -6.55 -20.89 -27.49
C ASP A 181 -6.30 -20.23 -28.86
N VAL A 182 -5.18 -19.51 -29.02
CA VAL A 182 -4.73 -18.98 -30.33
C VAL A 182 -4.45 -20.12 -31.32
N VAL A 183 -3.83 -21.21 -30.88
CA VAL A 183 -3.56 -22.38 -31.74
C VAL A 183 -4.86 -23.12 -32.10
N ARG A 184 -5.87 -23.13 -31.22
CA ARG A 184 -7.15 -23.83 -31.43
C ARG A 184 -8.25 -22.97 -32.06
N GLY A 185 -8.11 -21.64 -32.07
CA GLY A 185 -9.10 -20.70 -32.56
C GLY A 185 -8.47 -19.57 -33.37
N GLN A 186 -8.72 -19.60 -34.68
CA GLN A 186 -8.42 -18.58 -35.71
C GLN A 186 -6.97 -18.57 -36.23
N ARG A 187 -6.83 -19.00 -37.49
CA ARG A 187 -5.62 -18.84 -38.30
C ARG A 187 -5.34 -17.35 -38.53
N GLU A 188 -4.39 -16.76 -37.81
CA GLU A 188 -3.62 -15.63 -38.32
C GLU A 188 -2.15 -15.79 -37.92
N GLY A 189 -1.29 -15.99 -38.92
CA GLY A 189 0.14 -16.32 -38.78
C GLY A 189 1.03 -15.26 -38.11
N VAL A 190 0.43 -14.24 -37.49
CA VAL A 190 1.12 -13.14 -36.80
C VAL A 190 1.23 -13.41 -35.29
N ALA A 191 0.32 -14.19 -34.71
CA ALA A 191 0.29 -14.46 -33.27
C ALA A 191 1.44 -15.37 -32.80
N SER A 192 1.92 -16.27 -33.66
CA SER A 192 3.03 -17.19 -33.33
C SER A 192 4.36 -16.46 -33.12
N LEU A 193 4.65 -15.41 -33.90
CA LEU A 193 5.88 -14.62 -33.78
C LEU A 193 5.85 -13.68 -32.56
N GLN A 194 4.66 -13.23 -32.14
CA GLN A 194 4.46 -12.39 -30.96
C GLN A 194 4.60 -13.19 -29.65
N LEU A 195 4.19 -14.46 -29.67
CA LEU A 195 4.37 -15.40 -28.56
C LEU A 195 5.84 -15.74 -28.30
N ASP A 196 6.66 -15.92 -29.35
CA ASP A 196 8.11 -16.10 -29.19
C ASP A 196 8.79 -14.86 -28.58
N SER A 197 8.29 -13.66 -28.87
CA SER A 197 8.78 -12.42 -28.25
C SER A 197 8.42 -12.32 -26.76
N ILE A 198 7.20 -12.73 -26.39
CA ILE A 198 6.72 -12.73 -24.99
C ILE A 198 7.45 -13.81 -24.17
N LEU A 199 7.62 -15.02 -24.72
CA LEU A 199 8.34 -16.11 -24.07
C LEU A 199 9.83 -15.79 -23.92
N ARG A 200 10.47 -15.12 -24.91
CA ARG A 200 11.85 -14.62 -24.76
C ARG A 200 11.97 -13.49 -23.74
N LYS A 201 11.02 -12.55 -23.68
CA LYS A 201 11.02 -11.47 -22.68
C LYS A 201 10.71 -11.97 -21.26
N GLY A 202 9.93 -13.03 -21.11
CA GLY A 202 9.69 -13.70 -19.82
C GLY A 202 10.93 -14.41 -19.27
N ALA A 203 11.84 -14.84 -20.14
CA ALA A 203 13.14 -15.41 -19.75
C ALA A 203 14.16 -14.36 -19.27
N ASP A 204 13.92 -13.07 -19.52
CA ASP A 204 14.75 -11.93 -19.10
C ASP A 204 14.22 -11.22 -17.84
N ALA A 205 13.36 -11.87 -17.05
CA ALA A 205 12.92 -11.37 -15.74
C ALA A 205 14.02 -11.51 -14.65
N TYR A 206 15.27 -11.14 -14.97
CA TYR A 206 16.27 -10.81 -13.96
C TYR A 206 15.99 -9.39 -13.45
N LEU A 207 15.04 -9.27 -12.51
CA LEU A 207 14.84 -8.03 -11.75
C LEU A 207 15.94 -7.92 -10.67
N ARG A 208 17.18 -7.68 -11.10
CA ARG A 208 18.25 -7.23 -10.20
C ARG A 208 18.21 -5.72 -10.10
N SER A 209 17.91 -5.22 -8.91
CA SER A 209 18.18 -3.85 -8.47
C SER A 209 19.69 -3.61 -8.54
N GLY A 210 20.15 -2.71 -9.41
CA GLY A 210 21.58 -2.38 -9.43
C GLY A 210 22.04 -1.57 -10.63
N GLN A 211 21.68 -0.28 -10.67
CA GLN A 211 22.51 0.75 -11.32
C GLN A 211 22.11 2.15 -10.83
N ILE A 212 22.41 2.46 -9.57
CA ILE A 212 22.61 3.85 -9.15
C ILE A 212 24.03 4.19 -9.54
N ARG A 213 24.22 4.86 -10.69
CA ARG A 213 25.47 5.54 -10.98
C ARG A 213 25.30 6.98 -10.50
N HIS A 214 26.16 7.34 -9.54
CA HIS A 214 26.50 8.70 -9.16
C HIS A 214 26.66 9.60 -10.39
N ASP A 215 26.20 10.85 -10.31
CA ASP A 215 27.05 12.01 -10.55
C ASP A 215 26.41 13.27 -9.96
N GLY A 216 27.26 14.08 -9.32
CA GLY A 216 26.89 15.23 -8.50
C GLY A 216 26.76 16.56 -9.25
N ASP A 217 26.49 17.58 -8.46
CA ASP A 217 26.08 18.93 -8.87
C ASP A 217 27.13 19.79 -9.60
N SER A 218 26.61 20.58 -10.56
CA SER A 218 26.96 21.96 -10.97
C SER A 218 28.15 22.25 -11.93
N PRO A 219 28.17 23.39 -12.68
CA PRO A 219 27.10 24.25 -13.23
C PRO A 219 27.32 24.70 -14.70
N ALA A 220 26.38 25.49 -15.22
CA ALA A 220 26.22 26.00 -16.59
C ALA A 220 27.35 26.90 -17.15
N ASN A 221 27.75 26.71 -18.43
CA ASN A 221 27.58 27.70 -19.52
C ASN A 221 28.14 27.25 -20.91
N ARG A 222 27.47 27.73 -21.98
CA ARG A 222 27.94 28.02 -23.37
C ARG A 222 28.42 26.91 -24.33
N LEU A 223 27.61 26.66 -25.38
CA LEU A 223 27.82 27.04 -26.81
C LEU A 223 27.21 26.02 -27.82
N ARG A 224 26.05 26.40 -28.37
CA ARG A 224 25.66 26.38 -29.81
C ARG A 224 26.42 25.44 -30.78
N ARG A 225 25.76 24.40 -31.32
CA ARG A 225 25.18 24.30 -32.70
C ARG A 225 24.96 22.85 -33.19
N ARG A 226 23.77 22.68 -33.79
CA ARG A 226 23.29 21.70 -34.80
C ARG A 226 22.53 20.44 -34.34
N PRO A 227 21.33 20.19 -34.92
CA PRO A 227 20.45 19.09 -34.54
C PRO A 227 20.91 17.77 -35.18
N TYR A 228 20.97 16.73 -34.36
CA TYR A 228 21.01 15.34 -34.82
C TYR A 228 19.58 14.93 -35.18
N VAL A 229 19.35 14.64 -36.46
CA VAL A 229 18.17 13.92 -36.96
C VAL A 229 18.44 12.45 -36.68
N PHE A 230 17.55 11.82 -35.90
CA PHE A 230 17.50 10.37 -35.75
C PHE A 230 16.26 9.89 -36.50
N ASP A 231 16.48 9.22 -37.63
CA ASP A 231 15.45 8.49 -38.36
C ASP A 231 15.07 7.24 -37.56
N GLY A 232 13.99 7.34 -36.78
CA GLY A 232 13.31 6.20 -36.18
C GLY A 232 12.32 5.57 -37.18
N PRO A 233 12.01 4.27 -37.09
CA PRO A 233 11.04 3.64 -37.95
C PRO A 233 9.65 4.26 -37.74
N GLN A 234 8.92 4.42 -38.85
CA GLN A 234 7.56 4.97 -38.89
C GLN A 234 6.61 4.23 -37.94
N MET A 235 5.97 5.00 -37.04
CA MET A 235 4.79 4.60 -36.28
C MET A 235 3.65 4.29 -37.25
N ILE A 236 3.35 3.02 -37.46
CA ILE A 236 2.12 2.58 -38.13
C ILE A 236 1.11 2.26 -37.03
N GLY A 237 0.28 3.24 -36.68
CA GLY A 237 -0.94 3.05 -35.88
C GLY A 237 -0.87 3.60 -34.46
N GLU A 238 -1.58 4.70 -34.23
CA GLU A 238 -1.97 5.17 -32.91
C GLU A 238 -3.35 4.57 -32.60
N ILE A 239 -3.44 3.65 -31.63
CA ILE A 239 -4.73 3.19 -31.10
C ILE A 239 -4.98 3.99 -29.82
N ALA A 240 -5.76 5.06 -29.95
CA ALA A 240 -6.37 5.71 -28.80
C ALA A 240 -7.36 4.73 -28.16
N VAL A 241 -7.01 4.18 -27.00
CA VAL A 241 -7.95 3.39 -26.19
C VAL A 241 -8.92 4.38 -25.54
N ARG A 242 -10.15 4.41 -26.04
CA ARG A 242 -11.26 5.16 -25.45
C ARG A 242 -11.59 4.59 -24.07
N GLU A 243 -11.89 5.47 -23.14
CA GLU A 243 -12.46 5.15 -21.82
C GLU A 243 -13.72 4.30 -22.00
N VAL A 244 -13.78 3.14 -21.33
CA VAL A 244 -14.94 2.26 -21.36
C VAL A 244 -16.03 2.90 -20.49
N GLU A 245 -17.01 3.50 -21.15
CA GLU A 245 -18.24 3.99 -20.55
C GLU A 245 -19.10 2.82 -20.06
N SER A 246 -19.82 3.03 -18.97
CA SER A 246 -20.49 1.99 -18.16
C SER A 246 -21.79 1.43 -18.76
N SER A 247 -21.99 1.51 -20.08
CA SER A 247 -23.23 1.10 -20.75
C SER A 247 -23.18 -0.18 -21.58
N ASP A 248 -22.02 -0.85 -21.72
CA ASP A 248 -21.88 -2.03 -22.61
C ASP A 248 -21.95 -3.38 -21.89
N VAL A 249 -22.91 -3.55 -20.97
CA VAL A 249 -23.30 -4.87 -20.44
C VAL A 249 -24.81 -5.02 -20.55
N HIS A 250 -25.27 -5.71 -21.61
CA HIS A 250 -26.66 -6.14 -21.74
C HIS A 250 -26.88 -7.46 -20.98
N SER A 251 -27.55 -7.38 -19.83
CA SER A 251 -28.23 -8.51 -19.20
C SER A 251 -29.74 -8.37 -19.45
N ARG A 252 -30.31 -9.33 -20.19
CA ARG A 252 -31.76 -9.54 -20.32
C ARG A 252 -32.35 -9.89 -18.95
N GLY A 253 -33.52 -9.32 -18.60
CA GLY A 253 -34.40 -9.87 -17.57
C GLY A 253 -35.25 -8.87 -16.76
N ASN A 254 -36.31 -8.36 -17.37
CA ASN A 254 -37.63 -7.94 -16.85
C ASN A 254 -37.87 -7.42 -15.39
N HIS A 255 -38.65 -6.32 -15.38
CA HIS A 255 -39.68 -5.85 -14.42
C HIS A 255 -39.38 -4.69 -13.43
N LEU A 256 -39.78 -3.49 -13.89
CA LEU A 256 -40.79 -2.55 -13.34
C LEU A 256 -40.63 -1.86 -11.96
N LEU A 257 -40.70 -0.51 -12.05
CA LEU A 257 -41.17 0.52 -11.09
C LEU A 257 -40.21 0.84 -9.92
N GLU A 258 -39.91 2.09 -9.52
CA GLU A 258 -40.35 3.42 -9.92
C GLU A 258 -39.41 4.48 -9.26
N ASN A 259 -39.05 5.51 -10.03
CA ASN A 259 -38.88 6.94 -9.67
C ASN A 259 -37.82 7.52 -8.68
N ARG A 260 -37.12 8.52 -9.25
CA ARG A 260 -36.49 9.75 -8.70
C ARG A 260 -35.16 9.58 -7.94
N GLY A 261 -34.05 10.25 -8.26
CA GLY A 261 -33.73 11.34 -9.18
C GLY A 261 -32.45 12.05 -8.70
N ARG A 262 -31.80 12.79 -9.62
CA ARG A 262 -30.69 13.77 -9.43
C ARG A 262 -29.23 13.31 -9.46
N THR A 263 -28.67 13.57 -10.64
CA THR A 263 -27.35 14.12 -10.99
C THR A 263 -26.57 14.92 -9.94
N GLY A 264 -25.25 14.72 -9.93
CA GLY A 264 -24.20 15.61 -9.38
C GLY A 264 -22.96 14.76 -9.10
N GLY A 265 -21.87 14.84 -9.86
CA GLY A 265 -21.01 16.02 -10.00
C GLY A 265 -19.71 15.75 -9.23
N ARG A 266 -18.68 15.26 -9.93
CA ARG A 266 -17.30 15.10 -9.42
C ARG A 266 -16.78 16.45 -8.92
N THR A 267 -16.19 16.47 -7.74
CA THR A 267 -15.27 17.54 -7.34
C THR A 267 -14.08 16.97 -6.59
N ASP A 268 -12.90 17.15 -7.20
CA ASP A 268 -11.62 17.31 -6.49
C ASP A 268 -11.74 18.46 -5.48
N ARG A 269 -11.32 18.22 -4.24
CA ARG A 269 -10.86 19.29 -3.34
C ARG A 269 -9.76 18.76 -2.42
N GLY A 270 -8.63 19.45 -2.47
CA GLY A 270 -7.61 19.41 -1.43
C GLY A 270 -8.15 19.98 -0.12
N HIS A 271 -7.60 19.51 0.99
CA HIS A 271 -7.89 20.04 2.30
C HIS A 271 -6.60 20.55 2.96
N ASP A 272 -6.58 21.87 3.03
CA ASP A 272 -5.80 22.75 3.89
C ASP A 272 -6.03 22.38 5.38
N PHE A 273 -4.95 22.19 6.14
CA PHE A 273 -5.01 21.90 7.57
C PHE A 273 -4.91 23.19 8.37
N GLY A 274 -6.03 23.58 8.98
CA GLY A 274 -6.13 24.74 9.86
C GLY A 274 -5.19 24.65 11.07
N SER A 275 -4.40 25.71 11.25
CA SER A 275 -3.51 25.93 12.37
C SER A 275 -4.28 26.13 13.69
N VAL A 276 -3.93 25.33 14.70
CA VAL A 276 -4.44 25.48 16.06
C VAL A 276 -3.71 26.63 16.75
N LYS A 277 -4.38 27.76 16.95
CA LYS A 277 -3.92 28.86 17.81
C LYS A 277 -3.98 28.43 19.29
N ARG A 278 -2.82 28.28 19.92
CA ARG A 278 -2.66 28.19 21.38
C ARG A 278 -3.00 29.55 22.03
N LYS A 279 -3.96 29.58 22.95
CA LYS A 279 -4.16 30.68 23.91
C LYS A 279 -3.16 30.51 25.06
N GLY A 280 -2.07 31.28 25.02
CA GLY A 280 -1.15 31.44 26.15
C GLY A 280 -1.72 32.38 27.21
N HIS A 281 -1.83 31.90 28.44
CA HIS A 281 -2.08 32.72 29.62
C HIS A 281 -0.86 33.61 29.92
N ARG A 282 -1.13 34.89 30.16
CA ARG A 282 -0.13 35.90 30.57
C ARG A 282 0.30 35.62 32.02
N SER A 283 1.57 35.35 32.23
CA SER A 283 2.25 35.48 33.53
C SER A 283 2.64 36.95 33.74
N LEU A 284 2.16 37.56 34.83
CA LEU A 284 2.64 38.84 35.33
C LEU A 284 3.80 38.58 36.31
N LEU A 285 4.98 39.10 35.98
CA LEU A 285 6.06 39.34 36.93
C LEU A 285 5.95 40.79 37.39
N SER A 286 5.82 41.00 38.70
CA SER A 286 6.32 42.21 39.35
C SER A 286 6.80 41.83 40.75
N ALA A 287 8.10 41.94 40.96
CA ALA A 287 8.75 41.94 42.27
C ALA A 287 8.58 43.32 42.92
N VAL A 288 8.37 43.39 44.25
CA VAL A 288 8.95 44.38 45.18
C VAL A 288 8.90 43.80 46.60
N ALA A 289 9.91 44.17 47.39
CA ALA A 289 10.39 43.61 48.64
C ALA A 289 9.64 44.04 49.93
N MET A 290 10.12 43.47 51.05
CA MET A 290 10.19 44.02 52.42
C MET A 290 8.91 44.07 53.29
N ARG A 291 8.84 43.26 54.36
CA ARG A 291 9.19 43.63 55.75
C ARG A 291 8.81 42.55 56.78
N ARG A 292 9.68 42.40 57.79
CA ARG A 292 9.47 41.71 59.08
C ARG A 292 8.56 42.53 60.01
N ALA A 293 7.71 41.86 60.81
CA ALA A 293 7.35 42.12 62.23
C ALA A 293 6.30 41.06 62.65
N ARG A 294 6.57 40.12 63.58
CA ARG A 294 6.42 40.12 65.05
C ARG A 294 4.99 40.41 65.59
N SER A 295 4.57 39.56 66.55
CA SER A 295 3.46 39.62 67.55
C SER A 295 2.02 39.67 67.00
N GLY A 296 0.97 39.05 67.56
CA GLY A 296 0.67 38.35 68.82
C GLY A 296 -0.87 38.32 69.00
N SER A 297 -1.39 37.46 69.89
CA SER A 297 -2.83 37.24 70.25
C SER A 297 -3.70 36.58 69.16
N LEU A 298 -4.55 35.58 69.40
CA LEU A 298 -5.22 35.02 70.59
C LEU A 298 -5.05 33.49 70.66
#